data_AF-A0A8J7MGP1-F1
#
_entry.id   AF-A0A8J7MGP1-F1
#
_cell.length_a   1.000
_cell.length_b   1.000
_cell.length_c   1.000
_cell.angle_alpha   90.00
_cell.angle_beta   90.00
_cell.angle_gamma   90.00
#
_symmetry.space_group_name_H-M   'P 1'
#
loop_
_entity.id
_entity.type
_entity.pdbx_description
1 polymer ?
#
loop_
_entity_poly.entity_id
_entity_poly.type
_entity_poly.pdbx_seq_one_letter_code
_entity_poly.pdbx_strand_id
1 'polypeptide(L)' 'LFTKYYALGVACILFFHVFINVGMTTGLVPVIGIPLPFISYGGSSLLSFSILMGLLLKLDSNRLFVFR' A
#
# COMPACT_ATOMS: atom_id res chain seq x y z
N LEU A 1 -3.62 -16.55 -10.46
CA LEU A 1 -3.49 -16.75 -9.00
C LEU A 1 -2.54 -15.72 -8.37
N PHE A 2 -1.31 -15.61 -8.86
CA PHE A 2 -0.31 -14.65 -8.37
C PHE A 2 -0.84 -13.20 -8.21
N THR A 3 -1.45 -12.63 -9.26
CA THR A 3 -2.01 -11.25 -9.22
C THR A 3 -3.04 -11.04 -8.10
N LYS A 4 -3.83 -12.06 -7.75
CA LYS A 4 -4.83 -11.96 -6.67
C LYS A 4 -4.15 -11.88 -5.29
N TYR A 5 -3.14 -12.72 -5.06
CA TYR A 5 -2.36 -12.69 -3.81
C TYR A 5 -1.51 -11.43 -3.70
N TYR A 6 -0.93 -10.96 -4.81
CA TYR A 6 -0.21 -9.70 -4.86
C TYR A 6 -1.13 -8.52 -4.51
N ALA A 7 -2.33 -8.46 -5.11
CA ALA A 7 -3.31 -7.42 -4.79
C ALA A 7 -3.77 -7.45 -3.33
N LEU A 8 -4.00 -8.64 -2.76
CA LEU A 8 -4.29 -8.81 -1.34
C LEU A 8 -3.13 -8.31 -0.46
N GLY A 9 -1.89 -8.65 -0.81
CA GLY A 9 -0.70 -8.20 -0.09
C GLY A 9 -0.55 -6.67 -0.10
N VAL A 10 -0.73 -6.03 -1.25
CA VAL A 10 -0.71 -4.56 -1.37
C VAL A 10 -1.80 -3.93 -0.51
N ALA A 11 -3.03 -4.47 -0.55
CA ALA A 11 -4.14 -3.99 0.27
C ALA A 11 -3.84 -4.13 1.78
N CYS A 12 -3.27 -5.25 2.21
CA CYS A 12 -2.86 -5.47 3.60
C CYS A 12 -1.80 -4.45 4.06
N ILE A 13 -0.76 -4.21 3.25
CA ILE A 13 0.31 -3.25 3.59
C ILE A 13 -0.27 -1.84 3.79
N LEU A 14 -1.15 -1.40 2.89
CA LEU A 14 -1.82 -0.10 3.00
C LEU A 14 -2.72 -0.05 4.23
N PHE A 15 -3.50 -1.10 4.49
CA PHE A 15 -4.38 -1.19 5.65
C PHE A 15 -3.60 -1.11 6.97
N PHE A 16 -2.50 -1.85 7.12
CA PHE A 16 -1.69 -1.81 8.34
C PHE A 16 -1.05 -0.44 8.56
N HIS A 17 -0.58 0.23 7.50
CA HIS A 17 -0.02 1.57 7.63
C HIS A 17 -1.07 2.59 8.09
N VAL A 18 -2.30 2.50 7.59
CA VAL A 18 -3.42 3.34 8.04
C VAL A 18 -3.82 2.97 9.46
N PHE A 19 -3.99 1.69 9.77
CA PHE A 19 -4.38 1.21 11.09
C PHE A 19 -3.41 1.65 12.18
N ILE A 20 -2.10 1.49 11.96
CA ILE A 20 -1.08 1.92 12.92
C ILE A 20 -1.10 3.44 13.07
N ASN A 21 -1.25 4.20 11.99
CA ASN A 21 -1.35 5.67 12.08
C ASN A 21 -2.58 6.14 12.85
N VAL A 22 -3.73 5.51 12.65
CA VAL A 22 -4.93 5.79 13.45
C VAL A 22 -4.69 5.41 14.91
N GLY A 23 -4.13 4.22 15.17
CA GLY A 23 -3.82 3.74 16.53
C GLY A 23 -2.84 4.63 17.29
N MET A 24 -1.84 5.18 16.60
CA MET A 24 -0.93 6.18 17.16
C MET A 24 -1.67 7.48 17.49
N THR A 25 -2.61 7.93 16.64
CA THR A 25 -3.37 9.17 16.84
C THR A 25 -4.38 9.06 17.99
N THR A 26 -4.96 7.88 18.20
CA THR A 26 -5.88 7.60 19.31
C THR A 26 -5.16 7.21 20.62
N GLY A 27 -3.82 7.13 20.62
CA GLY A 27 -3.02 6.75 21.79
C GLY A 27 -3.12 5.28 22.20
N LEU A 28 -3.61 4.40 21.31
CA LEU A 28 -3.72 2.96 21.56
C LEU A 28 -2.39 2.21 21.35
N VAL A 29 -1.53 2.75 20.49
CA VAL A 29 -0.25 2.16 20.07
C VAL A 29 0.85 3.21 20.27
N PRO A 30 2.07 2.85 20.70
CA PRO A 30 3.17 3.80 20.81
C PRO A 30 3.48 4.48 19.47
N VAL A 31 3.95 5.72 19.53
CA VAL A 31 4.26 6.52 18.34
C VAL A 31 5.54 6.02 17.68
N ILE A 32 5.39 5.35 16.52
CA ILE A 32 6.48 4.79 15.71
C ILE A 32 6.92 5.75 14.60
N GLY A 33 6.04 6.67 14.18
CA GLY A 33 6.34 7.67 13.15
C GLY A 33 6.39 7.12 11.72
N ILE A 34 5.56 6.13 11.40
CA ILE A 34 5.50 5.52 10.06
C ILE A 34 4.74 6.45 9.09
N PRO A 35 5.29 6.79 7.91
CA PRO A 35 4.64 7.68 6.97
C PRO A 35 3.34 7.08 6.44
N LEU A 36 2.27 7.88 6.48
CA LEU A 36 0.99 7.54 5.85
C LEU A 36 1.17 7.33 4.34
N PRO A 37 0.60 6.26 3.75
CA PRO A 37 0.68 6.05 2.32
C PRO A 37 0.07 7.24 1.57
N PHE A 38 0.83 7.81 0.63
CA PHE A 38 0.45 8.94 -0.25
C PHE A 38 0.12 10.29 0.41
N ILE A 39 -0.14 10.34 1.73
CA ILE A 39 -0.51 11.59 2.43
C ILE A 39 0.67 12.20 3.19
N SER A 40 1.62 11.38 3.67
CA SER A 40 2.72 11.87 4.50
C SER A 40 3.91 12.35 3.67
N TYR A 41 4.59 13.39 4.17
CA TYR A 41 5.78 13.99 3.55
C TYR A 41 7.05 13.14 3.74
N GLY A 42 7.08 11.94 3.14
CA GLY A 42 8.27 11.10 3.06
C GLY A 42 8.61 10.80 1.60
N GLY A 43 9.71 11.35 1.09
CA GLY A 43 10.11 11.13 -0.31
C GLY A 43 10.34 9.65 -0.64
N SER A 44 11.06 8.95 0.24
CA SER A 44 11.38 7.52 0.05
C SER A 44 10.14 6.62 0.18
N SER A 45 9.22 6.95 1.08
CA SER A 45 7.97 6.20 1.24
C SER A 45 7.02 6.44 0.06
N LEU A 46 6.91 7.68 -0.42
CA LEU A 46 6.14 8.01 -1.63
C LEU A 46 6.61 7.20 -2.83
N LEU A 47 7.93 7.14 -3.07
CA LEU A 47 8.49 6.34 -4.16
C LEU A 47 8.21 4.84 -3.98
N SER A 48 8.38 4.32 -2.77
CA SER A 48 8.14 2.90 -2.47
C SER A 48 6.68 2.50 -2.70
N PHE A 49 5.72 3.31 -2.23
CA PHE A 49 4.29 3.07 -2.46
C PHE A 49 3.88 3.25 -3.92
N SER A 50 4.52 4.19 -4.63
CA SER A 50 4.28 4.39 -6.07
C SER A 50 4.72 3.20 -6.90
N ILE A 51 5.89 2.60 -6.59
CA ILE A 51 6.37 1.38 -7.26
C ILE A 51 5.43 0.20 -6.93
N LEU A 52 5.05 0.05 -5.66
CA LEU A 52 4.14 -1.00 -5.19
C LEU A 52 2.81 -0.97 -5.97
N MET A 53 2.20 0.21 -6.10
CA MET A 53 0.97 0.41 -6.88
C MET A 53 1.17 0.30 -8.39
N GLY A 54 2.28 0.80 -8.92
CA GLY A 54 2.61 0.69 -10.34
C GLY A 54 2.70 -0.77 -10.80
N LEU A 55 3.26 -1.65 -9.96
CA LEU A 55 3.32 -3.08 -10.22
C LEU A 55 1.93 -3.72 -10.20
N LEU A 56 1.06 -3.32 -9.26
CA LEU A 56 -0.32 -3.79 -9.18
C LEU A 56 -1.10 -3.44 -10.46
N LEU A 57 -1.00 -2.18 -10.90
CA LEU A 57 -1.64 -1.69 -12.11
C LEU A 57 -1.12 -2.41 -13.37
N LYS A 58 0.20 -2.68 -13.44
CA LYS A 58 0.79 -3.43 -14.55
C LYS A 58 0.26 -4.87 -14.62
N LEU A 59 0.16 -5.54 -13.46
CA LEU A 59 -0.37 -6.90 -13.37
C LEU A 59 -1.86 -6.97 -13.70
N ASP A 60 -2.64 -5.95 -13.32
CA ASP A 60 -4.07 -5.86 -13.64
C ASP A 60 -4.31 -5.57 -15.13
N SER A 61 -3.53 -4.66 -15.72
CA SER A 61 -3.56 -4.38 -17.16
C SER A 61 -3.24 -5.62 -18.01
N ASN A 62 -2.26 -6.42 -17.59
CA ASN A 62 -1.92 -7.68 -18.27
C ASN A 62 -3.07 -8.70 -18.18
N ARG A 63 -3.75 -8.77 -17.03
CA ARG A 63 -4.94 -9.61 -16.88
C ARG A 63 -6.04 -9.18 -17.85
N LEU A 64 -6.34 -7.89 -17.95
CA LEU A 64 -7.38 -7.37 -18.85
C LEU A 64 -7.06 -7.63 -20.33
N PHE A 65 -5.79 -7.61 -20.72
CA PHE A 65 -5.37 -7.95 -22.09
C PHE A 65 -5.62 -9.41 -22.46
N VAL A 66 -5.50 -10.35 -21.50
CA VAL A 66 -5.77 -11.79 -21.75
C VAL A 66 -7.27 -12.09 -21.93
N PHE A 67 -8.15 -11.26 -21.38
CA PHE A 67 -9.61 -11.42 -21.51
C PHE A 67 -10.21 -10.74 -22.75
N ARG A 68 -9.39 -10.07 -23.58
CA ARG A 68 -9.82 -9.43 -24.83
C ARG A 68 -9.20 -10.14 -26.03
#